data_AF-K9STR2-F1
#
_entry.id   AF-K9STR2-F1
#
_cell.length_a   1.000
_cell.length_b   1.000
_cell.length_c   1.000
_cell.angle_alpha   90.00
_cell.angle_beta   90.00
_cell.angle_gamma   90.00
#
_symmetry.space_group_name_H-M   'P 1'
#
loop_
_entity.id
_entity.type
_entity.pdbx_description
1 polymer ?
#
loop_
_entity_poly.entity_id
_entity_poly.type
_entity_poly.pdbx_seq_one_letter_code
_entity_poly.pdbx_strand_id
1 'polypeptide(L)' 'MGIKRNDCLKGIHIPRQDDTTEKLADLATATRLTVDIDTLVRSLPNRSAWLRRVITEAAKRELINQEDTCNDL' A
#
# COMPACT_ATOMS: atom_id res chain seq x y z
N MET A 1 -4.28 38.09 5.77
CA MET A 1 -4.14 36.89 6.61
C MET A 1 -3.99 35.69 5.68
N GLY A 2 -2.75 35.23 5.46
CA GLY A 2 -2.47 34.13 4.54
C GLY A 2 -2.77 32.80 5.21
N ILE A 3 -3.69 32.02 4.65
CA ILE A 3 -3.92 30.64 5.07
C ILE A 3 -2.69 29.83 4.68
N LYS A 4 -1.82 29.53 5.65
CA LYS A 4 -0.74 28.54 5.50
C LYS A 4 -1.37 27.15 5.35
N ARG A 5 -1.81 26.82 4.14
CA ARG A 5 -2.06 25.43 3.72
C ARG A 5 -0.67 24.84 3.54
N ASN A 6 -0.14 24.06 4.49
CA ASN A 6 0.91 23.05 4.25
C ASN A 6 1.30 22.24 5.49
N ASP A 7 0.79 22.55 6.68
CA ASP A 7 1.00 21.71 7.85
C ASP A 7 -0.26 20.87 8.13
N CYS A 8 -0.06 19.58 8.43
CA CYS A 8 -1.00 18.64 9.10
C CYS A 8 -1.59 17.49 8.27
N LEU A 9 -1.22 17.22 7.02
CA LEU A 9 -1.46 15.89 6.46
C LEU A 9 -0.41 14.91 7.04
N LYS A 10 -0.51 14.65 8.35
CA LYS A 10 0.17 13.49 8.96
C LYS A 10 -0.40 12.29 8.23
N GLY A 11 0.38 11.72 7.30
CA GLY A 11 0.02 10.49 6.62
C GLY A 11 -0.43 9.45 7.66
N ILE A 12 -1.40 8.62 7.29
CA ILE A 12 -1.91 7.59 8.19
C ILE A 12 -0.73 6.69 8.57
N HIS A 13 -0.25 6.82 9.80
CA HIS A 13 0.84 5.99 10.31
C HIS A 13 0.27 4.62 10.69
N ILE A 14 0.57 3.61 9.87
CA ILE A 14 0.16 2.23 10.10
C ILE A 14 1.37 1.50 10.68
N PRO A 15 1.30 1.02 11.94
CA PRO A 15 2.43 0.30 12.54
C PRO A 15 2.71 -0.99 11.77
N ARG A 16 3.99 -1.39 11.72
CA ARG A 16 4.41 -2.67 11.14
C ARG A 16 3.78 -3.81 11.95
N GLN A 17 3.30 -4.86 11.26
CA GLN A 17 2.62 -6.02 11.87
C GLN A 17 3.32 -7.35 11.51
N ASP A 18 4.60 -7.28 11.18
CA ASP A 18 5.43 -8.39 10.74
C ASP A 18 6.90 -8.14 11.06
N ASP A 19 7.69 -9.21 11.04
CA ASP A 19 9.12 -9.19 11.42
C ASP A 19 10.06 -8.80 10.25
N THR A 20 9.51 -8.34 9.13
CA THR A 20 10.33 -7.86 8.01
C THR A 20 11.15 -6.66 8.44
N THR A 21 12.32 -6.47 7.83
CA THR A 21 13.25 -5.35 8.12
C THR A 21 13.34 -4.35 6.96
N GLU A 22 12.79 -4.70 5.79
CA GLU A 22 12.81 -3.87 4.58
C GLU A 22 12.24 -2.47 4.83
N LYS A 23 12.79 -1.46 4.14
CA LYS A 23 12.30 -0.08 4.27
C LYS A 23 10.91 0.04 3.63
N LEU A 24 9.95 0.58 4.38
CA LEU A 24 8.59 0.85 3.88
C LEU A 24 8.50 2.29 3.36
N ALA A 25 7.54 2.54 2.47
CA ALA A 25 7.24 3.87 1.98
C ALA A 25 6.73 4.78 3.11
N ASP A 26 7.01 6.08 3.01
CA ASP A 26 6.61 7.07 4.02
C ASP A 26 5.08 7.30 4.03
N LEU A 27 4.40 6.99 2.92
CA LEU A 27 2.95 7.13 2.75
C LEU A 27 2.29 5.77 2.53
N ALA A 28 1.12 5.57 3.16
CA ALA A 28 0.31 4.39 2.98
C ALA A 28 -0.55 4.47 1.71
N THR A 29 -0.62 3.38 0.95
CA THR A 29 -1.58 3.20 -0.13
C THR A 29 -2.96 2.91 0.46
N ALA A 30 -3.92 3.83 0.27
CA ALA A 30 -5.27 3.70 0.80
C ALA A 30 -6.30 3.75 -0.33
N THR A 31 -7.18 2.74 -0.38
CA THR A 31 -8.25 2.62 -1.38
C THR A 31 -9.52 2.14 -0.69
N ARG A 32 -10.69 2.60 -1.14
CA ARG A 32 -11.99 2.12 -0.65
C ARG A 32 -12.29 0.74 -1.25
N LEU A 33 -12.69 -0.19 -0.39
CA LEU A 33 -13.14 -1.52 -0.77
C LEU A 33 -14.66 -1.62 -0.59
N THR A 34 -15.27 -2.68 -1.14
CA THR A 34 -16.65 -3.03 -0.81
C THR A 34 -16.77 -3.46 0.65
N VAL A 35 -17.94 -3.26 1.26
CA VAL A 35 -18.17 -3.51 2.69
C VAL A 35 -17.83 -4.95 3.09
N ASP A 36 -18.20 -5.92 2.27
CA ASP A 36 -17.96 -7.34 2.54
C ASP A 36 -16.46 -7.66 2.59
N ILE A 37 -15.68 -7.14 1.64
CA ILE A 37 -14.24 -7.37 1.58
C ILE A 37 -13.53 -6.60 2.69
N ASP A 38 -13.93 -5.35 2.98
CA ASP A 38 -13.36 -4.58 4.09
C ASP A 38 -13.56 -5.31 5.43
N THR A 39 -14.75 -5.88 5.65
CA THR A 39 -15.07 -6.66 6.85
C THR A 39 -14.16 -7.90 6.97
N LEU A 40 -13.99 -8.64 5.87
CA LEU A 40 -13.11 -9.80 5.84
C LEU A 40 -11.65 -9.42 6.11
N VAL A 41 -11.11 -8.41 5.41
CA VAL A 41 -9.72 -7.96 5.58
C VAL A 41 -9.46 -7.44 7.00
N ARG A 42 -10.42 -6.74 7.60
CA ARG A 42 -10.30 -6.23 8.97
C ARG A 42 -10.36 -7.31 10.04
N SER A 43 -10.93 -8.47 9.73
CA SER A 43 -10.97 -9.62 10.65
C SER A 43 -9.62 -10.33 10.80
N LEU A 44 -8.65 -10.05 9.92
CA LEU A 44 -7.33 -10.68 9.94
C LEU A 44 -6.43 -10.10 11.06
N PRO A 45 -5.69 -10.95 11.80
CA PRO A 45 -4.80 -10.49 12.89
C PRO A 45 -3.63 -9.61 12.39
N ASN A 46 -3.05 -9.95 11.23
CA ASN A 46 -1.90 -9.24 10.63
C ASN A 46 -2.26 -8.61 9.28
N ARG A 47 -3.37 -7.86 9.24
CA ARG A 47 -3.92 -7.31 8.00
C ARG A 47 -2.92 -6.52 7.16
N SER A 48 -2.05 -5.72 7.78
CA SER A 48 -1.09 -4.87 7.05
C SER A 48 -0.04 -5.70 6.34
N ALA A 49 0.43 -6.78 6.96
CA ALA A 49 1.38 -7.71 6.35
C ALA A 49 0.74 -8.50 5.21
N TRP A 50 -0.50 -8.95 5.41
CA TRP A 50 -1.28 -9.64 4.39
C TRP A 50 -1.54 -8.74 3.16
N LEU A 51 -2.01 -7.50 3.38
CA LEU A 51 -2.25 -6.53 2.31
C LEU A 51 -0.96 -6.23 1.52
N ARG A 52 0.16 -6.03 2.23
CA ARG A 52 1.45 -5.79 1.58
C ARG A 52 1.81 -6.95 0.65
N ARG A 53 1.71 -8.19 1.11
CA ARG A 53 1.96 -9.37 0.27
C ARG A 53 1.06 -9.40 -0.96
N VAL A 54 -0.25 -9.25 -0.78
CA VAL A 54 -1.23 -9.34 -1.87
C VAL A 54 -0.97 -8.26 -2.93
N ILE A 55 -0.78 -7.01 -2.50
CA ILE A 55 -0.52 -5.88 -3.41
C ILE A 55 0.82 -6.07 -4.13
N THR A 56 1.89 -6.47 -3.42
CA THR A 56 3.20 -6.71 -4.04
C THR A 56 3.14 -7.83 -5.08
N GLU A 57 2.45 -8.94 -4.78
CA GLU A 57 2.29 -10.04 -5.73
C GLU A 57 1.48 -9.62 -6.96
N ALA A 58 0.38 -8.89 -6.78
CA ALA A 58 -0.41 -8.36 -7.89
C ALA A 58 0.42 -7.40 -8.75
N ALA A 59 1.12 -6.44 -8.13
CA ALA A 59 1.98 -5.49 -8.83
C ALA A 59 3.12 -6.16 -9.60
N LYS A 60 3.78 -7.17 -9.02
CA LYS A 60 4.82 -7.95 -9.71
C LYS A 60 4.26 -8.66 -10.94
N ARG A 61 3.09 -9.27 -10.82
CA ARG A 61 2.47 -10.05 -11.91
C ARG A 61 1.98 -9.15 -13.04
N GLU A 62 1.35 -8.04 -12.70
CA GLU A 62 0.61 -7.21 -13.65
C GLU A 62 1.43 -6.05 -14.20
N LEU A 63 2.33 -5.45 -13.42
CA LEU A 63 3.00 -4.21 -13.78
C LEU A 63 4.48 -4.40 -14.11
N ILE A 64 5.20 -5.21 -13.34
CA ILE A 64 6.66 -5.36 -13.53
C ILE A 64 6.98 -6.19 -14.77
N ASN A 65 6.18 -7.22 -15.09
CA ASN A 65 6.37 -8.00 -16.32
C ASN A 65 5.85 -7.30 -17.60
N GLN A 66 5.27 -6.10 -17.49
CA GLN A 66 4.83 -5.31 -18.64
C GLN A 66 5.91 -4.35 -19.16
N GLU A 67 6.99 -4.11 -18.39
CA GLU A 67 8.05 -3.18 -18.77
C GLU A 67 9.14 -3.80 -19.67
N ASP A 68 9.16 -5.13 -19.85
CA ASP A 68 10.18 -5.81 -20.67
C ASP A 68 9.89 -5.83 -22.19
N THR A 69 8.80 -5.20 -22.67
CA THR A 69 8.44 -5.25 -24.12
C THR A 69 8.83 -4.03 -24.95
N CYS A 70 9.61 -3.07 -24.44
CA CYS A 70 10.14 -2.00 -25.29
C CYS A 70 11.58 -1.59 -24.91
N ASN A 71 12.58 -2.31 -25.43
CA ASN A 71 13.90 -1.75 -25.73
C ASN A 71 14.72 -2.64 -26.69
N ASP A 72 14.11 -3.10 -27.78
CA ASP A 72 14.84 -3.72 -28.91
C ASP A 72 14.14 -3.36 -30.23
N LEU A 73 14.27 -2.09 -30.66
CA LEU A 73 14.16 -1.67 -32.06
C LEU A 73 15.09 -0.49 -32.33
#